data_AF-A0A7S3VFW2-F1
#
_entry.id   AF-A0A7S3VFW2-F1
#
_cell.length_a   1.000
_cell.length_b   1.000
_cell.length_c   1.000
_cell.angle_alpha   90.00
_cell.angle_beta   90.00
_cell.angle_gamma   90.00
#
_symmetry.space_group_name_H-M   'P 1'
#
loop_
_entity.id
_entity.type
_entity.pdbx_description
1 polymer ?
#
loop_
_entity_poly.entity_id
_entity_poly.type
_entity_poly.pdbx_seq_one_letter_code
_entity_poly.pdbx_strand_id
1 'polypeptide(L)'
;MTSLYLATAAFKESYPVSTIYSVVSMLCLPTGHAVSSLVVFGWPKPYLPNLLMNLPIGISATAVGTFFTSMLDNIEFDLKCVQILQYASLMVLEEEQESGNMFSSVLVMIITGLWGYVLSVYVNSAPSKKHDKEL
;
A
#
# COMPACT_ATOMS: atom_id res chain seq x y z
N MET A 1 -7.02 -3.71 -27.59
CA MET A 1 -6.65 -4.60 -26.47
C MET A 1 -5.51 -5.57 -26.81
N THR A 2 -5.35 -6.00 -28.05
CA THR A 2 -4.28 -6.93 -28.48
C THR A 2 -2.86 -6.34 -28.47
N SER A 3 -2.66 -5.05 -28.75
CA SER A 3 -1.32 -4.42 -28.75
C SER A 3 -0.71 -4.29 -27.36
N LEU A 4 -1.53 -4.01 -26.34
CA LEU A 4 -1.09 -3.89 -24.95
C LEU A 4 -0.64 -5.25 -24.41
N TYR A 5 -1.33 -6.33 -24.80
CA TYR A 5 -1.02 -7.70 -24.39
C TYR A 5 0.27 -8.24 -25.01
N LEU A 6 0.52 -7.89 -26.28
CA LEU A 6 1.78 -8.20 -26.95
C LEU A 6 2.95 -7.39 -26.37
N ALA A 7 2.72 -6.13 -26.03
CA ALA A 7 3.71 -5.29 -25.38
C ALA A 7 4.06 -5.81 -23.98
N THR A 8 3.08 -6.20 -23.16
CA THR A 8 3.33 -6.77 -21.83
C THR A 8 3.99 -8.14 -21.90
N ALA A 9 3.62 -8.98 -22.87
CA ALA A 9 4.27 -10.27 -23.11
C ALA A 9 5.75 -10.11 -23.50
N ALA A 10 6.07 -9.20 -24.44
CA ALA A 10 7.44 -8.93 -24.84
C ALA A 10 8.28 -8.29 -23.72
N PHE A 11 7.67 -7.45 -22.90
CA PHE A 11 8.34 -6.84 -21.75
C PHE A 11 8.64 -7.86 -20.64
N LYS A 12 7.74 -8.84 -20.44
CA LYS A 12 7.89 -9.90 -19.44
C LYS A 12 9.04 -10.87 -19.74
N GLU A 13 9.35 -11.09 -21.03
CA GLU A 13 10.53 -11.89 -21.42
C GLU A 13 11.85 -11.14 -21.26
N SER A 14 11.83 -9.81 -21.38
CA SER A 14 13.05 -8.99 -21.40
C SER A 14 13.54 -8.57 -20.01
N TYR A 15 12.67 -8.57 -18.99
CA TYR A 15 13.00 -8.09 -17.65
C TYR A 15 12.38 -8.95 -16.55
N PRO A 16 13.05 -9.10 -15.39
CA PRO A 16 12.47 -9.74 -14.23
C PRO A 16 11.18 -9.04 -13.80
N VAL A 17 10.17 -9.80 -13.40
CA VAL A 17 8.88 -9.28 -12.93
C VAL A 17 9.07 -8.26 -11.79
N SER A 18 10.06 -8.47 -10.92
CA SER A 18 10.43 -7.55 -9.84
C SER A 18 10.91 -6.19 -10.34
N THR A 19 11.67 -6.14 -11.43
CA THR A 19 12.13 -4.88 -12.04
C THR A 19 10.97 -4.10 -12.64
N ILE A 20 10.06 -4.78 -13.33
CA ILE A 20 8.85 -4.17 -13.89
C ILE A 20 7.99 -3.59 -12.76
N TYR A 21 7.75 -4.38 -11.71
CA TYR A 21 6.98 -3.94 -10.55
C TYR A 21 7.62 -2.75 -9.85
N SER A 22 8.95 -2.75 -9.70
CA SER A 22 9.69 -1.66 -9.07
C SER A 22 9.59 -0.36 -9.87
N VAL A 23 9.78 -0.41 -11.19
CA VAL A 23 9.70 0.78 -12.07
C VAL A 23 8.28 1.34 -12.08
N VAL A 24 7.27 0.48 -12.22
CA VAL A 24 5.86 0.91 -12.20
C VAL A 24 5.52 1.51 -10.84
N SER A 25 5.95 0.89 -9.74
CA SER A 25 5.72 1.41 -8.38
C SER A 25 6.43 2.74 -8.15
N MET A 26 7.65 2.91 -8.66
CA MET A 26 8.42 4.16 -8.54
C MET A 26 7.73 5.33 -9.23
N LEU A 27 6.98 5.08 -10.32
CA LEU A 27 6.20 6.11 -11.02
C LEU A 27 4.82 6.30 -10.37
N CYS A 28 4.14 5.21 -10.01
CA CYS A 28 2.76 5.27 -9.52
C CYS A 28 2.66 5.75 -8.06
N LEU A 29 3.62 5.43 -7.19
CA LEU A 29 3.56 5.82 -5.77
C LEU A 29 3.61 7.35 -5.57
N PRO A 30 4.55 8.11 -6.18
CA PRO A 30 4.56 9.56 -6.06
C PRO A 30 3.33 10.22 -6.68
N THR A 31 2.88 9.73 -7.83
CA THR A 31 1.67 10.24 -8.50
C THR A 31 0.42 9.97 -7.66
N GLY A 32 0.29 8.76 -7.10
CA GLY A 32 -0.81 8.40 -6.21
C GLY A 32 -0.84 9.23 -4.92
N HIS A 33 0.33 9.49 -4.33
CA HIS A 33 0.47 10.39 -3.17
C HIS A 33 0.08 11.84 -3.51
N ALA A 34 0.51 12.32 -4.68
CA ALA A 34 0.19 13.65 -5.16
C ALA A 34 -1.31 13.84 -5.41
N VAL A 35 -1.96 12.88 -6.06
CA VAL A 35 -3.42 12.90 -6.30
C VAL A 35 -4.20 12.78 -5.00
N SER A 36 -3.81 11.87 -4.10
CA SER A 36 -4.48 11.72 -2.79
C SER A 36 -4.36 12.99 -1.95
N SER A 37 -3.18 13.61 -1.92
CA SER A 37 -2.99 14.89 -1.22
C SER A 37 -3.79 16.03 -1.85
N LEU A 38 -3.97 16.03 -3.18
CA LEU A 38 -4.79 17.00 -3.88
C LEU A 38 -6.28 16.84 -3.54
N VAL A 39 -6.78 15.59 -3.48
CA VAL A 39 -8.17 15.29 -3.14
C VAL A 39 -8.46 15.61 -1.67
N VAL A 40 -7.54 15.32 -0.75
CA VAL A 40 -7.74 15.50 0.69
C VAL A 40 -7.58 16.94 1.14
N PHE A 41 -6.52 17.64 0.70
CA PHE A 41 -6.20 18.99 1.20
C PHE A 41 -6.66 20.11 0.27
N GLY A 42 -6.98 19.81 -0.98
CA GLY A 42 -7.37 20.80 -1.98
C GLY A 42 -6.19 21.62 -2.52
N TRP A 43 -6.39 22.21 -3.70
CA TRP A 43 -5.42 23.07 -4.39
C TRP A 43 -5.72 24.56 -4.14
N PRO A 44 -4.75 25.50 -4.12
CA PRO A 44 -3.28 25.33 -4.11
C PRO A 44 -2.60 25.62 -2.76
N LYS A 45 -3.17 26.48 -1.91
CA LYS A 45 -2.49 27.02 -0.72
C LYS A 45 -2.18 25.98 0.37
N PRO A 46 -3.08 25.03 0.70
CA PRO A 46 -2.76 23.96 1.65
C PRO A 46 -2.07 22.75 1.00
N TYR A 47 -2.00 22.65 -0.33
CA TYR A 47 -1.53 21.45 -1.02
C TYR A 47 -0.05 21.15 -0.76
N LEU A 48 0.84 22.09 -1.11
CA LEU A 48 2.29 21.86 -1.13
C LEU A 48 2.87 21.56 0.28
N PRO A 49 2.49 22.29 1.35
CA PRO A 49 2.97 21.99 2.69
C PRO A 49 2.47 20.62 3.19
N ASN A 50 1.20 20.28 2.93
CA ASN A 50 0.64 19.00 3.37
C ASN A 50 1.16 17.81 2.54
N LEU A 51 1.48 18.01 1.26
CA LEU A 51 2.13 16.99 0.43
C LEU A 51 3.47 16.56 1.02
N LEU A 52 4.29 17.52 1.45
CA LEU A 52 5.60 17.27 2.03
C LEU A 52 5.52 16.76 3.47
N MET A 53 4.59 17.27 4.29
CA MET A 53 4.41 16.79 5.67
C MET A 53 3.88 15.36 5.75
N ASN A 54 3.10 14.92 4.76
CA ASN A 54 2.57 13.54 4.72
C ASN A 54 3.47 12.56 3.94
N LEU A 55 4.52 13.04 3.27
CA LEU A 55 5.45 12.18 2.53
C LEU A 55 6.21 11.18 3.44
N PRO A 56 6.71 11.57 4.63
CA PRO A 56 7.29 10.62 5.58
C PRO A 56 6.30 9.55 6.06
N ILE A 57 5.01 9.89 6.15
CA ILE A 57 3.95 8.94 6.53
C ILE A 57 3.85 7.84 5.47
N GLY A 58 3.76 8.21 4.19
CA GLY A 58 3.72 7.25 3.07
C GLY A 58 4.97 6.35 2.98
N ILE A 59 6.17 6.92 3.20
CA ILE A 59 7.41 6.14 3.23
C ILE A 59 7.39 5.14 4.40
N SER A 60 6.99 5.60 5.60
CA SER A 60 6.93 4.73 6.77
C SER A 60 5.91 3.60 6.62
N ALA A 61 4.74 3.89 6.03
CA ALA A 61 3.72 2.89 5.75
C ALA A 61 4.22 1.84 4.73
N THR A 62 4.99 2.28 3.73
CA THR A 62 5.62 1.37 2.75
C THR A 62 6.67 0.48 3.40
N ALA A 63 7.49 1.03 4.30
CA ALA A 63 8.51 0.28 5.03
C ALA A 63 7.88 -0.74 5.99
N VAL A 64 6.86 -0.33 6.76
CA VAL A 64 6.08 -1.22 7.62
C VAL A 64 5.42 -2.32 6.81
N GLY A 65 4.78 -1.98 5.68
CA GLY A 65 4.16 -2.96 4.79
C GLY A 65 5.15 -4.00 4.29
N THR A 66 6.30 -3.54 3.78
CA THR A 66 7.37 -4.43 3.28
C THR A 66 7.89 -5.36 4.38
N PHE A 67 8.08 -4.82 5.58
CA PHE A 67 8.52 -5.60 6.73
C PHE A 67 7.50 -6.68 7.11
N PHE A 68 6.22 -6.33 7.22
CA PHE A 68 5.16 -7.28 7.56
C PHE A 68 4.95 -8.32 6.46
N THR A 69 4.97 -7.94 5.18
CA THR A 69 4.92 -8.91 4.07
C THR A 69 6.07 -9.91 4.19
N SER A 70 7.31 -9.45 4.39
CA SER A 70 8.45 -10.33 4.56
C SER A 70 8.33 -11.24 5.79
N MET A 71 7.80 -10.73 6.91
CA MET A 71 7.55 -11.55 8.09
C MET A 71 6.49 -12.62 7.84
N LEU A 72 5.38 -12.27 7.18
CA LEU A 72 4.27 -13.19 6.90
C LEU A 72 4.66 -14.25 5.87
N ASP A 73 5.45 -13.89 4.87
CA ASP A 73 6.00 -14.81 3.88
C ASP A 73 6.95 -15.83 4.55
N ASN A 74 7.81 -15.38 5.47
CA ASN A 74 8.74 -16.27 6.20
C ASN A 74 8.04 -17.28 7.13
N ILE A 75 6.84 -16.96 7.64
CA ILE A 75 6.08 -17.87 8.49
C ILE A 75 5.06 -18.71 7.70
N GLU A 76 5.02 -18.58 6.38
CA GLU A 76 4.06 -19.22 5.48
C GLU A 76 2.61 -19.00 5.96
N PHE A 77 2.29 -17.75 6.32
CA PHE A 77 1.02 -17.40 6.97
C PHE A 77 -0.21 -17.84 6.17
N ASP A 78 -0.19 -17.65 4.85
CA ASP A 78 -1.29 -18.03 3.97
C ASP A 78 -1.55 -19.54 4.02
N LEU A 79 -0.50 -20.38 4.02
CA LEU A 79 -0.64 -21.84 4.14
C LEU A 79 -1.26 -22.24 5.48
N LYS A 80 -0.85 -21.60 6.58
CA LYS A 80 -1.42 -21.86 7.91
C LYS A 80 -2.90 -21.45 8.00
N CYS A 81 -3.27 -20.32 7.41
CA CYS A 81 -4.67 -19.89 7.37
C CYS A 81 -5.53 -20.86 6.57
N VAL A 82 -5.07 -21.32 5.41
CA VAL A 82 -5.77 -22.32 4.60
C VAL A 82 -5.94 -23.64 5.38
N GLN A 83 -4.89 -24.13 6.05
CA GLN A 83 -4.95 -25.34 6.86
C GLN A 83 -5.96 -25.23 8.02
N ILE A 84 -6.02 -24.08 8.70
CA ILE A 84 -6.98 -23.83 9.79
C ILE A 84 -8.42 -23.78 9.25
N LEU A 85 -8.65 -23.12 8.11
CA LEU A 85 -9.99 -23.05 7.49
C LEU A 85 -10.47 -24.41 6.97
N GLN A 86 -9.56 -25.25 6.44
CA GLN A 86 -9.85 -26.63 6.07
C GLN A 86 -10.20 -27.47 7.31
N TYR A 87 -9.45 -27.33 8.41
CA TYR A 87 -9.75 -28.03 9.67
C TYR A 87 -11.07 -27.59 10.31
N ALA A 88 -11.45 -26.31 10.15
CA ALA A 88 -12.72 -25.76 10.64
C ALA A 88 -13.94 -26.13 9.76
N SER A 89 -13.76 -26.99 8.74
CA SER A 89 -14.82 -27.43 7.81
C SER A 89 -15.48 -26.30 7.00
N LEU A 90 -14.88 -25.11 7.02
CA LEU A 90 -15.46 -23.88 6.45
C LEU A 90 -15.07 -23.70 4.97
N MET A 91 -14.10 -24.47 4.47
CA MET A 91 -13.58 -24.33 3.11
C MET A 91 -13.12 -25.70 2.58
N VAL A 92 -13.77 -26.18 1.52
CA VAL A 92 -13.22 -27.24 0.64
C VAL A 92 -12.57 -26.50 -0.52
N LEU A 93 -11.24 -26.44 -0.53
CA LEU A 93 -10.49 -25.91 -1.67
C LEU A 93 -10.01 -27.10 -2.50
N GLU A 94 -10.42 -27.12 -3.77
CA GLU A 94 -9.76 -27.94 -4.79
C GLU A 94 -8.29 -27.54 -4.84
N GLU A 95 -7.44 -28.55 -4.79
CA GLU A 95 -6.00 -28.49 -4.55
C GLU A 95 -5.23 -27.99 -5.79
N GLU A 96 -5.75 -27.01 -6.53
CA GLU A 96 -5.09 -26.54 -7.75
C GLU A 96 -5.58 -25.16 -8.23
N GLN A 97 -5.47 -24.11 -7.42
CA GLN A 97 -5.53 -22.77 -8.00
C GLN A 97 -4.84 -21.72 -7.14
N GLU A 98 -3.73 -21.19 -7.66
CA GLU A 98 -3.17 -19.86 -7.37
C GLU A 98 -3.61 -19.25 -6.04
N SER A 99 -3.28 -19.87 -4.90
CA SER A 99 -3.43 -19.23 -3.60
C SER A 99 -2.30 -18.23 -3.45
N GLY A 100 -2.30 -17.21 -4.32
CA GLY A 100 -1.47 -16.03 -4.16
C GLY A 100 -1.75 -15.42 -2.79
N ASN A 101 -0.77 -14.68 -2.27
CA ASN A 101 -0.63 -14.23 -0.88
C ASN A 101 -1.79 -13.34 -0.37
N MET A 102 -3.02 -13.84 -0.39
CA MET A 102 -4.25 -13.06 -0.29
C MET A 102 -4.51 -12.67 1.17
N PHE A 103 -4.36 -13.60 2.12
CA PHE A 103 -4.58 -13.30 3.54
C PHE A 103 -3.45 -12.42 4.07
N SER A 104 -2.20 -12.72 3.68
CA SER A 104 -1.04 -11.86 3.95
C SER A 104 -1.26 -10.44 3.40
N SER A 105 -1.68 -10.30 2.14
CA SER A 105 -1.93 -8.99 1.52
C SER A 105 -3.04 -8.20 2.22
N VAL A 106 -4.16 -8.85 2.58
CA VAL A 106 -5.27 -8.20 3.30
C VAL A 106 -4.83 -7.75 4.68
N LEU A 107 -4.07 -8.57 5.40
CA LEU A 107 -3.57 -8.25 6.73
C LEU A 107 -2.58 -7.09 6.68
N VAL A 108 -1.64 -7.09 5.72
CA VAL A 108 -0.71 -5.99 5.48
C VAL A 108 -1.44 -4.70 5.12
N MET A 109 -2.48 -4.77 4.29
CA MET A 109 -3.31 -3.61 3.94
C MET A 109 -4.00 -3.00 5.17
N ILE A 110 -4.52 -3.84 6.07
CA ILE A 110 -5.16 -3.36 7.31
C ILE A 110 -4.11 -2.70 8.23
N ILE A 111 -2.96 -3.35 8.46
CA ILE A 111 -1.92 -2.83 9.36
C ILE A 111 -1.35 -1.52 8.82
N THR A 112 -1.01 -1.46 7.53
CA THR A 112 -0.46 -0.25 6.91
C THR A 112 -1.50 0.87 6.85
N GLY A 113 -2.78 0.55 6.65
CA GLY A 113 -3.89 1.50 6.72
C GLY A 113 -4.08 2.09 8.12
N LEU A 114 -4.07 1.25 9.16
CA LEU A 114 -4.15 1.69 10.57
C LEU A 114 -2.94 2.54 10.94
N TRP A 115 -1.73 2.13 10.54
CA TRP A 115 -0.50 2.87 10.77
C TRP A 115 -0.54 4.26 10.13
N GLY A 116 -0.94 4.32 8.85
CA GLY A 116 -1.11 5.58 8.13
C GLY A 116 -2.16 6.49 8.77
N TYR A 117 -3.27 5.92 9.24
CA TYR A 117 -4.31 6.68 9.96
C TYR A 117 -3.80 7.26 11.27
N VAL A 118 -3.17 6.44 12.12
CA VAL A 118 -2.63 6.89 13.41
C VAL A 118 -1.59 7.99 13.23
N LEU A 119 -0.67 7.84 12.27
CA LEU A 119 0.32 8.87 11.96
C LEU A 119 -0.29 10.13 11.37
N SER A 120 -1.30 9.99 10.51
CA SER A 120 -2.01 11.15 9.96
C SER A 120 -2.72 11.93 11.07
N VAL A 121 -3.38 11.24 12.00
CA VAL A 121 -3.95 11.87 13.19
C VAL A 121 -2.85 12.54 13.99
N TYR A 122 -1.77 11.84 14.35
CA TYR A 122 -0.68 12.39 15.16
C TYR A 122 -0.03 13.65 14.54
N VAL A 123 0.26 13.62 13.24
CA VAL A 123 0.92 14.73 12.52
C VAL A 123 -0.03 15.90 12.29
N ASN A 124 -1.29 15.63 11.94
CA ASN A 124 -2.26 16.67 11.60
C ASN A 124 -3.08 17.18 12.81
N SER A 125 -2.96 16.55 13.99
CA SER A 125 -3.64 16.98 15.22
C SER A 125 -2.90 18.05 16.03
N ALA A 126 -1.90 18.71 15.45
CA ALA A 126 -1.36 19.93 16.05
C ALA A 126 -2.52 20.92 16.29
N PRO A 127 -2.68 21.47 17.51
CA PRO A 127 -3.76 22.41 17.78
C PRO A 127 -3.55 23.59 16.86
N SER A 128 -4.61 23.99 16.15
CA SER A 128 -4.69 25.27 15.48
C SER A 128 -4.23 26.32 16.48
N LYS A 129 -2.99 26.79 16.36
CA LYS A 129 -2.57 28.03 16.99
C LYS A 129 -3.47 29.07 16.33
N LYS A 130 -4.53 29.43 17.05
CA LYS A 130 -5.25 30.69 16.84
C LYS A 130 -4.19 31.77 16.70
N HIS A 131 -3.90 32.11 15.47
CA HIS A 131 -3.18 33.33 15.14
C HIS A 131 -4.25 34.43 15.20
N ASP A 132 -4.77 34.69 16.40
CA ASP A 132 -5.49 35.94 16.67
C ASP A 132 -4.43 37.04 16.64
N LYS A 133 -4.18 37.52 15.42
CA LYS A 133 -3.55 38.81 15.19
C LYS A 133 -4.46 39.85 15.81
N GLU A 134 -3.88 40.61 16.75
CA GLU A 134 -4.06 42.04 16.93
C GLU A 134 -5.17 42.68 16.09
N LEU A 135 -6.21 43.13 16.79
CA LEU A 135 -6.95 44.38 16.54
C LEU A 135 -7.42 44.91 17.88
#